data_AF-A0A1V9V7D1-F1
#
_entry.id   AF-A0A1V9V7D1-F1
#
_cell.length_a   1.000
_cell.length_b   1.000
_cell.length_c   1.000
_cell.angle_alpha   90.00
_cell.angle_beta   90.00
_cell.angle_gamma   90.00
#
_symmetry.space_group_name_H-M   'P 1'
#
loop_
_entity.id
_entity.type
_entity.pdbx_description
1 polymer ?
#
loop_
_entity_poly.entity_id
_entity_poly.type
_entity_poly.pdbx_seq_one_letter_code
_entity_poly.pdbx_strand_id
1 'polypeptide(L)' 'PAPTIEESLAHLSDLLRCAKATAYESADCLNGSKRDLAFSVVHLIDMAKAVVERSLDHIDIRT' A
#
# COMPACT_ATOMS: atom_id res chain seq x y z
N PRO A 1 -8.75 -7.60 23.29
CA PRO A 1 -7.47 -8.25 22.93
C PRO A 1 -6.79 -7.39 21.86
N ALA A 2 -5.46 -7.32 21.82
CA ALA A 2 -4.76 -6.63 20.73
C ALA A 2 -4.79 -7.49 19.45
N PRO A 3 -4.86 -6.88 18.24
CA PRO A 3 -4.86 -7.63 16.99
C PRO A 3 -3.54 -8.38 16.81
N THR A 4 -3.58 -9.51 16.10
CA THR A 4 -2.37 -10.24 15.73
C THR A 4 -1.56 -9.46 14.70
N ILE A 5 -0.29 -9.86 14.51
CA ILE A 5 0.56 -9.25 13.47
C ILE A 5 -0.03 -9.51 12.08
N GLU A 6 -0.57 -10.70 11.83
CA GLU A 6 -1.23 -11.04 10.57
C GLU A 6 -2.43 -10.13 10.30
N GLU A 7 -3.33 -9.99 11.27
CA GLU A 7 -4.49 -9.09 11.17
C GLU A 7 -4.06 -7.63 10.94
N SER A 8 -3.00 -7.19 11.61
CA SER A 8 -2.46 -5.84 11.46
C SER A 8 -1.85 -5.60 10.08
N LEU A 9 -1.13 -6.59 9.53
CA LEU A 9 -0.54 -6.52 8.20
C LEU A 9 -1.59 -6.62 7.09
N ALA A 10 -2.62 -7.45 7.26
CA ALA A 10 -3.77 -7.50 6.36
C ALA A 10 -4.48 -6.15 6.33
N HIS A 11 -4.75 -5.55 7.50
CA HIS A 11 -5.34 -4.22 7.59
C HIS A 11 -4.45 -3.13 6.94
N LEU A 12 -3.13 -3.21 7.11
CA LEU A 12 -2.20 -2.31 6.44
C LEU A 12 -2.24 -2.45 4.91
N SER A 13 -2.37 -3.67 4.38
CA SER A 13 -2.52 -3.91 2.94
C SER A 13 -3.77 -3.23 2.37
N ASP A 14 -4.89 -3.28 3.10
CA ASP A 14 -6.12 -2.58 2.72
C ASP A 14 -5.94 -1.06 2.77
N LEU A 15 -5.28 -0.54 3.80
CA LEU A 15 -4.97 0.89 3.90
C LEU A 15 -4.10 1.37 2.74
N LEU A 16 -3.08 0.59 2.36
CA LEU A 16 -2.22 0.88 1.22
C LEU A 16 -3.01 0.86 -0.09
N ARG A 17 -3.98 -0.05 -0.25
CA ARG A 17 -4.89 -0.06 -1.40
C ARG A 17 -5.71 1.23 -1.49
N CYS A 18 -6.26 1.70 -0.36
CA CYS A 18 -6.98 2.97 -0.30
C CYS A 18 -6.08 4.16 -0.63
N ALA A 19 -4.88 4.22 -0.05
CA ALA A 19 -3.91 5.28 -0.31
C ALA A 19 -3.53 5.34 -1.80
N LYS A 20 -3.34 4.18 -2.44
CA LYS A 20 -3.07 4.07 -3.87
C LYS A 20 -4.21 4.65 -4.71
N ALA A 21 -5.46 4.29 -4.40
CA ALA A 21 -6.64 4.82 -5.09
C ALA A 21 -6.72 6.33 -4.95
N THR A 22 -6.53 6.87 -3.74
CA THR A 22 -6.51 8.32 -3.51
C THR A 22 -5.40 9.03 -4.30
N ALA A 23 -4.20 8.45 -4.37
CA ALA A 23 -3.09 9.01 -5.15
C ALA A 23 -3.39 8.99 -6.66
N TYR A 24 -4.02 7.94 -7.18
CA TYR A 24 -4.48 7.86 -8.57
C TYR A 24 -5.54 8.93 -8.88
N GLU A 25 -6.60 9.02 -8.08
CA GLU A 25 -7.65 10.04 -8.28
C GLU A 25 -7.09 11.47 -8.17
N SER A 26 -6.12 11.67 -7.27
CA SER A 26 -5.41 12.96 -7.18
C SER A 26 -4.61 13.24 -8.46
N ALA A 27 -3.97 12.22 -9.04
CA ALA A 27 -3.20 12.36 -10.27
C ALA A 27 -4.08 12.74 -11.48
N ASP A 28 -5.31 12.26 -11.54
CA ASP A 28 -6.27 12.60 -12.61
C ASP A 28 -6.60 14.10 -12.65
N CYS A 29 -6.57 14.78 -11.50
CA CYS A 29 -6.78 16.23 -11.39
C CYS A 29 -5.51 17.06 -11.60
N LEU A 30 -4.36 16.44 -11.86
CA LEU A 30 -3.05 17.09 -11.96
C LEU A 30 -2.42 16.94 -13.35
N ASN A 31 -1.50 17.84 -13.69
CA ASN A 31 -0.78 17.85 -14.97
C ASN A 31 0.72 18.08 -14.76
N GLY A 32 1.53 17.66 -15.74
CA GLY A 32 2.99 17.84 -15.73
C GLY A 32 3.65 17.20 -14.51
N SER A 33 4.67 17.88 -13.97
CA SER A 33 5.49 17.37 -12.85
C SER A 33 4.70 17.02 -11.58
N LYS A 34 3.57 17.68 -11.33
CA LYS A 34 2.70 17.35 -10.18
C LYS A 34 2.02 16.00 -10.35
N ARG A 35 1.60 15.67 -11.57
CA ARG A 35 1.05 14.34 -11.89
C ARG A 35 2.13 13.26 -11.79
N ASP A 36 3.33 13.57 -12.28
CA ASP A 36 4.48 12.65 -12.18
C ASP A 36 4.82 12.36 -10.71
N LEU A 37 4.76 13.36 -9.84
CA LEU A 37 4.94 13.19 -8.40
C LEU A 37 3.83 12.32 -7.78
N ALA A 38 2.57 12.54 -8.14
CA ALA A 38 1.45 11.71 -7.66
C ALA A 38 1.62 10.23 -8.08
N PHE A 39 2.06 9.96 -9.31
CA PHE A 39 2.38 8.60 -9.74
C PHE A 39 3.63 8.03 -9.06
N SER A 40 4.60 8.87 -8.70
CA SER A 40 5.73 8.43 -7.89
C SER A 40 5.26 7.95 -6.50
N VAL A 41 4.27 8.62 -5.90
CA VAL A 41 3.64 8.17 -4.65
C VAL A 41 2.95 6.81 -4.84
N VAL A 42 2.21 6.61 -5.93
CA VAL A 42 1.63 5.30 -6.27
C VAL A 42 2.70 4.21 -6.30
N HIS A 43 3.82 4.46 -6.97
CA HIS A 43 4.93 3.51 -7.05
C HIS A 43 5.50 3.17 -5.67
N LEU A 44 5.69 4.18 -4.80
CA LEU A 44 6.16 3.96 -3.42
C LEU A 44 5.16 3.12 -2.61
N ILE A 45 3.86 3.32 -2.81
CA ILE A 45 2.81 2.52 -2.14
C ILE A 45 2.86 1.07 -2.61
N ASP A 46 3.06 0.82 -3.90
CA ASP A 46 3.23 -0.55 -4.43
C ASP A 46 4.47 -1.25 -3.85
N MET A 47 5.58 -0.52 -3.71
CA MET A 47 6.77 -1.06 -3.04
C MET A 47 6.50 -1.42 -1.58
N ALA A 48 5.81 -0.54 -0.84
CA ALA A 48 5.44 -0.81 0.55
C ALA A 48 4.52 -2.03 0.66
N LYS A 49 3.54 -2.14 -0.24
CA LYS A 49 2.63 -3.28 -0.28
C LYS A 49 3.35 -4.60 -0.53
N ALA A 50 4.33 -4.64 -1.44
CA ALA A 50 5.14 -5.82 -1.67
C ALA A 50 5.98 -6.25 -0.44
N VAL A 51 6.35 -5.32 0.44
CA VAL A 51 6.99 -5.67 1.73
C VAL A 51 5.98 -6.29 2.70
N VAL A 52 4.75 -5.77 2.75
CA VAL A 52 3.66 -6.31 3.57
C VAL A 52 3.27 -7.71 3.13
N GLU A 53 3.06 -7.92 1.82
CA GLU A 53 2.70 -9.22 1.24
C GLU A 53 3.77 -10.28 1.56
N ARG A 54 5.06 -9.96 1.35
CA ARG A 54 6.15 -10.85 1.73
C ARG A 54 6.21 -11.16 3.23
N SER A 55 5.80 -10.20 4.07
CA SER A 55 5.75 -10.40 5.52
C SER A 55 4.60 -11.34 5.92
N LEU A 56 3.45 -11.24 5.24
CA LEU A 56 2.31 -12.14 5.41
C LEU A 56 2.64 -13.55 4.93
N ASP A 57 3.25 -13.72 3.76
CA ASP A 57 3.68 -15.02 3.23
C ASP A 57 4.61 -15.73 4.23
N HIS A 58 5.53 -15.00 4.86
CA HIS A 58 6.43 -15.57 5.86
C HIS A 58 5.72 -15.97 7.17
N ILE A 59 4.57 -15.36 7.50
CA ILE A 59 3.76 -15.72 8.66
C ILE A 59 2.92 -16.96 8.35
N ASP A 60 2.29 -17.02 7.18
CA ASP A 60 1.50 -18.17 6.73
C ASP A 60 2.32 -19.47 6.78
N ILE A 61 3.58 -19.44 6.30
CA ILE A 61 4.50 -20.60 6.32
C ILE A 61 4.81 -21.09 7.76
N ARG A 62 4.68 -20.24 8.77
CA ARG A 62 5.03 -20.55 10.17
C ARG A 62 3.86 -21.06 11.00
N THR A 63 2.64 -21.05 10.46
CA THR A 63 1.40 -21.35 11.18
C THR A 63 0.86 -22.71 10.75
#